data_AF-A0A7W7Y0I8-F1
#
_entry.id   AF-A0A7W7Y0I8-F1
#
_cell.length_a   1.000
_cell.length_b   1.000
_cell.length_c   1.000
_cell.angle_alpha   90.00
_cell.angle_beta   90.00
_cell.angle_gamma   90.00
#
_symmetry.space_group_name_H-M   'P 1'
#
loop_
_entity.id
_entity.type
_entity.pdbx_description
1 polymer ?
#
loop_
_entity_poly.entity_id
_entity_poly.type
_entity_poly.pdbx_seq_one_letter_code
_entity_poly.pdbx_strand_id
1 'polypeptide(L)'
;MPVSEQPAQLVIGVVAHRDLVDAEQPALRGTVRALLERLRRDYPGTPLRLLCALAEGGDLLVAEVARELRIPLTAPLPMPLPDYERDFSDPATLARFRALIADADVLELPLAPGDTAAGLASKPVRDRQYAQLGLFISSHCQILLALWDGRPTDAPGGTGQVLHFHLHEELPGLRRASDAPNLFADDDSDLVYHVVCSRRGETPSTKAGDAWWLTAESRVPGDGPVPNGYDRMFRQMAAFNADLARYRMRIDRARTTLLPARPPASPTAVALRIDRLFATADWLAVHFQRRVHQSLLAIHVLAVLMGLSFLAYSELDASKWFIAVFLGLFALGFALWRIGESRQWHRRYLDYRVLAEGLRVQFHLALAGAANRDSPSFAYDSFLQKQDIELGWIRHVMRMPSLYGNPGERPHPAWLDWVMQHWVGSRESGQFDYFRHRADERARHYLRTRKVGHACLALGLLTAVALLAFNPWIDEPLEGWLLVLMGMLPLIAGVREAYSHKKADKELIKQYRFMARIYGNARQRLDRARDDDERRRILQALGAAALEEHAEWTLLHRDRPLEHSQLG
;
A
#
# COMPACT_ATOMS: atom_id res chain seq x y z
N MET A 1 23.16 14.93 -8.28
CA MET A 1 22.35 15.70 -7.31
C MET A 1 21.88 14.74 -6.22
N PRO A 2 21.83 15.13 -4.94
CA PRO A 2 21.12 14.33 -3.94
C PRO A 2 19.64 14.42 -4.33
N VAL A 3 19.15 13.41 -5.05
CA VAL A 3 17.78 13.39 -5.53
C VAL A 3 16.91 13.14 -4.31
N SER A 4 16.21 14.17 -3.84
CA SER A 4 15.41 14.11 -2.63
C SER A 4 14.45 12.92 -2.67
N GLU A 5 14.53 12.06 -1.65
CA GLU A 5 13.49 11.08 -1.35
C GLU A 5 12.19 11.87 -1.15
N GLN A 6 11.26 11.73 -2.09
CA GLN A 6 10.00 12.45 -2.01
C GLN A 6 9.09 11.67 -1.06
N PRO A 7 8.56 12.31 0.01
CA PRO A 7 7.53 11.70 0.83
C PRO A 7 6.31 11.34 -0.03
N ALA A 8 5.54 10.36 0.42
CA ALA A 8 4.21 10.10 -0.13
C ALA A 8 3.38 11.38 -0.09
N GLN A 9 2.67 11.67 -1.18
CA GLN A 9 1.94 12.92 -1.36
C GLN A 9 0.44 12.66 -1.30
N LEU A 10 -0.31 13.67 -0.86
CA LEU A 10 -1.77 13.65 -0.95
C LEU A 10 -2.17 14.35 -2.26
N VAL A 11 -2.59 13.55 -3.23
CA VAL A 11 -2.96 13.96 -4.57
C VAL A 11 -4.44 14.30 -4.62
N ILE A 12 -4.74 15.53 -5.02
CA ILE A 12 -6.09 16.07 -5.16
C ILE A 12 -6.39 16.19 -6.65
N GLY A 13 -7.27 15.33 -7.14
CA GLY A 13 -7.77 15.36 -8.51
C GLY A 13 -8.78 16.48 -8.66
N VAL A 14 -8.80 17.18 -9.79
CA VAL A 14 -9.74 18.27 -10.03
C VAL A 14 -10.62 17.93 -11.21
N VAL A 15 -11.93 18.11 -11.01
CA VAL A 15 -12.92 18.12 -12.07
C VAL A 15 -13.87 19.29 -11.85
N ALA A 16 -14.04 20.13 -12.86
CA ALA A 16 -14.91 21.29 -12.73
C ALA A 16 -15.70 21.57 -14.01
N HIS A 17 -16.78 22.34 -13.85
CA HIS A 17 -17.48 22.93 -14.99
C HIS A 17 -16.63 23.99 -15.69
N ARG A 18 -16.74 24.04 -17.02
CA ARG A 18 -16.07 25.06 -17.85
C ARG A 18 -16.74 26.44 -17.75
N ASP A 19 -18.07 26.45 -17.66
CA ASP A 19 -18.86 27.68 -17.72
C ASP A 19 -19.34 28.14 -16.33
N LEU A 20 -18.40 28.54 -15.46
CA LEU A 20 -18.73 29.05 -14.12
C LEU A 20 -19.37 30.45 -14.15
N VAL A 21 -20.22 30.75 -13.17
CA VAL A 21 -20.81 32.09 -12.97
C VAL A 21 -19.80 33.02 -12.28
N ASP A 22 -19.51 34.17 -12.89
CA ASP A 22 -18.47 35.10 -12.43
C ASP A 22 -18.70 35.62 -11.00
N ALA A 23 -19.95 35.86 -10.62
CA ALA A 23 -20.32 36.31 -9.28
C ALA A 23 -20.05 35.26 -8.18
N GLU A 24 -19.98 33.97 -8.55
CA GLU A 24 -19.75 32.87 -7.60
C GLU A 24 -18.25 32.58 -7.40
N GLN A 25 -17.39 33.00 -8.34
CA GLN A 25 -15.96 32.70 -8.31
C GLN A 25 -15.27 33.08 -6.98
N PRO A 26 -15.52 34.24 -6.34
CA PRO A 26 -14.90 34.57 -5.05
C PRO A 26 -15.25 33.57 -3.94
N ALA A 27 -16.51 33.12 -3.88
CA ALA A 27 -16.95 32.14 -2.89
C ALA A 27 -16.30 30.77 -3.15
N LEU A 28 -16.27 30.32 -4.40
CA LEU A 28 -15.61 29.08 -4.80
C LEU A 28 -14.11 29.08 -4.45
N ARG A 29 -13.41 30.18 -4.73
CA ARG A 29 -11.99 30.34 -4.35
C ARG A 29 -11.80 30.26 -2.83
N GLY A 30 -12.69 30.89 -2.06
CA GLY A 30 -12.66 30.84 -0.60
C GLY A 30 -12.80 29.41 -0.07
N THR A 31 -13.77 28.65 -0.57
CA THR A 31 -14.01 27.26 -0.18
C THR A 31 -12.84 26.35 -0.56
N VAL A 32 -12.32 26.45 -1.79
CA VAL A 32 -11.16 25.66 -2.25
C VAL A 32 -9.92 25.96 -1.41
N ARG A 33 -9.64 27.24 -1.15
CA ARG A 33 -8.52 27.66 -0.29
C ARG A 33 -8.65 27.07 1.11
N ALA A 34 -9.83 27.18 1.71
CA ALA A 34 -10.09 26.65 3.06
C ALA A 34 -9.86 25.13 3.14
N LEU A 35 -10.30 24.38 2.13
CA LEU A 35 -10.04 22.94 2.03
C LEU A 35 -8.54 22.64 2.00
N LEU A 36 -7.80 23.27 1.07
CA LEU A 36 -6.37 23.01 0.88
C LEU A 36 -5.55 23.38 2.13
N GLU A 37 -5.88 24.50 2.78
CA GLU A 37 -5.25 24.90 4.05
C GLU A 37 -5.59 23.95 5.20
N ARG A 38 -6.83 23.45 5.26
CA ARG A 38 -7.25 22.44 6.25
C ARG A 38 -6.47 21.14 6.07
N LEU A 39 -6.42 20.58 4.85
CA LEU A 39 -5.69 19.34 4.57
C LEU A 39 -4.20 19.47 4.94
N ARG A 40 -3.58 20.62 4.65
CA ARG A 40 -2.18 20.89 5.04
C ARG A 40 -1.99 20.95 6.56
N ARG A 41 -3.00 21.41 7.30
CA ARG A 41 -2.98 21.50 8.77
C ARG A 41 -3.20 20.15 9.43
N ASP A 42 -4.16 19.37 8.92
CA ASP A 42 -4.61 18.12 9.54
C ASP A 42 -3.63 16.95 9.28
N TYR A 43 -2.91 17.00 8.15
CA TYR A 43 -1.94 15.99 7.74
C TYR A 43 -0.52 16.57 7.56
N PRO A 44 0.12 17.06 8.65
CA PRO A 44 1.46 17.62 8.57
C PRO A 44 2.47 16.54 8.14
N GLY A 45 3.40 16.91 7.26
CA GLY A 45 4.41 15.99 6.72
C GLY A 45 3.97 15.19 5.49
N THR A 46 2.71 15.34 5.06
CA THR A 46 2.21 14.80 3.78
C THR A 46 1.97 15.96 2.82
N PRO A 47 2.92 16.26 1.91
CA PRO A 47 2.75 17.39 0.99
C PRO A 47 1.58 17.14 0.03
N LEU A 48 0.83 18.21 -0.25
CA LEU A 48 -0.27 18.19 -1.21
C LEU A 48 0.28 18.28 -2.64
N ARG A 49 -0.41 17.66 -3.58
CA ARG A 49 -0.18 17.82 -5.03
C ARG A 49 -1.53 17.92 -5.74
N LEU A 50 -1.65 18.88 -6.65
CA LEU A 50 -2.85 19.04 -7.46
C LEU A 50 -2.68 18.26 -8.77
N LEU A 51 -3.67 17.45 -9.14
CA LEU A 51 -3.78 16.77 -10.43
C LEU A 51 -4.95 17.39 -11.21
N CYS A 52 -4.65 18.26 -12.17
CA CYS A 52 -5.66 19.11 -12.82
C CYS A 52 -5.37 19.24 -14.33
N ALA A 53 -6.40 19.06 -15.15
CA ALA A 53 -6.29 19.16 -16.62
C ALA A 53 -6.15 20.61 -17.13
N LEU A 54 -6.33 21.59 -16.26
CA LEU A 54 -6.27 23.02 -16.57
C LEU A 54 -7.25 23.44 -17.68
N ALA A 55 -8.40 22.76 -17.79
CA ALA A 55 -9.44 23.16 -18.71
C ALA A 55 -9.98 24.57 -18.38
N GLU A 56 -10.57 25.25 -19.37
CA GLU A 56 -11.21 26.55 -19.13
C GLU A 56 -12.22 26.48 -17.96
N GLY A 57 -12.37 27.56 -17.19
CA GLY A 57 -13.32 27.62 -16.07
C GLY A 57 -12.75 27.20 -14.72
N GLY A 58 -13.40 26.24 -14.07
CA GLY A 58 -13.12 25.90 -12.66
C GLY A 58 -11.77 25.22 -12.43
N ASP A 59 -11.26 24.47 -13.41
CA ASP A 59 -9.94 23.84 -13.34
C ASP A 59 -8.83 24.90 -13.18
N LEU A 60 -8.88 25.98 -13.98
CA LEU A 60 -7.97 27.12 -13.87
C LEU A 60 -8.12 27.85 -12.52
N LEU A 61 -9.35 28.03 -12.03
CA LEU A 61 -9.61 28.66 -10.73
C LEU A 61 -8.92 27.89 -9.59
N VAL A 62 -9.08 26.56 -9.57
CA VAL A 62 -8.46 25.70 -8.55
C VAL A 62 -6.94 25.70 -8.69
N ALA A 63 -6.41 25.63 -9.92
CA ALA A 63 -4.97 25.66 -10.18
C ALA A 63 -4.31 26.97 -9.73
N GLU A 64 -4.98 28.12 -9.90
CA GLU A 64 -4.49 29.41 -9.39
C GLU A 64 -4.45 29.46 -7.86
N VAL A 65 -5.50 28.97 -7.19
CA VAL A 65 -5.51 28.90 -5.72
C VAL A 65 -4.38 27.99 -5.22
N ALA A 66 -4.16 26.85 -5.88
CA ALA A 66 -3.05 25.96 -5.55
C ALA A 66 -1.68 26.64 -5.76
N ARG A 67 -1.49 27.40 -6.84
CA ARG A 67 -0.28 28.19 -7.09
C ARG A 67 -0.04 29.23 -6.00
N GLU A 68 -1.07 29.97 -5.59
CA GLU A 68 -1.00 30.94 -4.48
C GLU A 68 -0.56 30.27 -3.16
N LEU A 69 -0.98 29.02 -2.93
CA LEU A 69 -0.60 28.21 -1.78
C LEU A 69 0.72 27.45 -1.95
N ARG A 70 1.40 27.60 -3.09
CA ARG A 70 2.64 26.90 -3.50
C ARG A 70 2.49 25.37 -3.49
N ILE A 71 1.32 24.88 -3.88
CA ILE A 71 1.06 23.46 -4.06
C ILE A 71 1.51 23.07 -5.48
N PRO A 72 2.40 22.08 -5.62
CA PRO A 72 2.83 21.58 -6.93
C PRO A 72 1.66 21.06 -7.76
N LEU A 73 1.71 21.32 -9.06
CA LEU A 73 0.70 20.95 -10.04
C LEU A 73 1.24 19.89 -10.99
N THR A 74 0.46 18.84 -11.22
CA THR A 74 0.64 17.88 -12.32
C THR A 74 -0.51 18.05 -13.29
N ALA A 75 -0.17 18.31 -14.56
CA ALA A 75 -1.13 18.59 -15.62
C ALA A 75 -1.21 17.40 -16.59
N PRO A 76 -2.14 16.45 -16.38
CA PRO A 76 -2.43 15.43 -17.37
C PRO A 76 -3.16 16.08 -18.56
N LEU A 77 -2.56 15.96 -19.74
CA LEU A 77 -3.13 16.48 -20.97
C LEU A 77 -3.83 15.35 -21.72
N PRO A 78 -5.06 15.56 -22.20
CA PRO A 78 -5.75 14.56 -23.01
C PRO A 78 -4.98 14.30 -24.30
N MET A 79 -4.32 15.32 -24.85
CA MET A 79 -3.66 15.27 -26.15
C MET A 79 -2.39 16.13 -26.13
N PRO A 80 -1.54 16.07 -27.17
CA PRO A 80 -0.34 16.90 -27.24
C PRO A 80 -0.65 18.38 -27.04
N LEU A 81 0.24 19.08 -26.33
CA LEU A 81 0.02 20.48 -25.92
C LEU A 81 -0.48 21.40 -27.07
N PRO A 82 0.08 21.37 -28.30
CA PRO A 82 -0.39 22.23 -29.38
C PRO A 82 -1.84 21.97 -29.82
N ASP A 83 -2.32 20.73 -29.70
CA ASP A 83 -3.69 20.36 -30.06
C ASP A 83 -4.68 20.69 -28.94
N TYR A 84 -4.21 20.69 -27.69
CA TYR A 84 -5.01 21.08 -26.53
C TYR A 84 -5.19 22.60 -26.45
N GLU A 85 -4.15 23.38 -26.77
CA GLU A 85 -4.25 24.86 -26.81
C GLU A 85 -5.31 25.36 -27.79
N ARG A 86 -5.65 24.58 -28.83
CA ARG A 86 -6.70 24.92 -29.81
C ARG A 86 -8.12 24.83 -29.25
N ASP A 87 -8.32 24.15 -28.12
CA ASP A 87 -9.63 24.08 -27.46
C ASP A 87 -9.94 25.34 -26.64
N PHE A 88 -8.98 26.25 -26.47
CA PHE A 88 -9.16 27.50 -25.75
C PHE A 88 -9.67 28.58 -26.70
N SER A 89 -10.82 29.16 -26.36
CA SER A 89 -11.50 30.15 -27.22
C SER A 89 -11.10 31.58 -26.91
N ASP A 90 -10.74 31.86 -25.65
CA ASP A 90 -10.35 33.19 -25.17
C ASP A 90 -8.81 33.32 -25.04
N PRO A 91 -8.17 34.28 -25.74
CA PRO A 91 -6.74 34.52 -25.62
C PRO A 91 -6.25 34.83 -24.20
N ALA A 92 -7.07 35.49 -23.37
CA ALA A 92 -6.70 35.81 -21.99
C ALA A 92 -6.67 34.54 -21.12
N THR A 93 -7.65 33.65 -21.32
CA THR A 93 -7.71 32.33 -20.66
C THR A 93 -6.56 31.43 -21.11
N LEU A 94 -6.20 31.43 -22.40
CA LEU A 94 -5.02 30.72 -22.91
C LEU A 94 -3.71 31.24 -22.30
N ALA A 95 -3.57 32.55 -22.09
CA ALA A 95 -2.40 33.13 -21.43
C ALA A 95 -2.28 32.66 -19.97
N ARG A 96 -3.41 32.58 -19.25
CA ARG A 96 -3.45 32.02 -17.87
C ARG A 96 -3.07 30.55 -17.84
N PHE A 97 -3.60 29.75 -18.76
CA PHE A 97 -3.23 28.35 -18.94
C PHE A 97 -1.72 28.19 -19.16
N ARG A 98 -1.14 28.94 -20.12
CA ARG A 98 0.31 28.92 -20.41
C ARG A 98 1.16 29.30 -19.19
N ALA A 99 0.70 30.26 -18.40
CA ALA A 99 1.39 30.67 -17.18
C ALA A 99 1.33 29.63 -16.05
N LEU A 100 0.31 28.76 -16.03
CA LEU A 100 0.18 27.68 -15.04
C LEU A 100 0.93 26.43 -15.47
N ILE A 101 0.82 26.04 -16.74
CA ILE A 101 1.46 24.82 -17.25
C ILE A 101 2.99 24.94 -17.29
N ALA A 102 3.54 26.14 -17.45
CA ALA A 102 4.98 26.38 -17.42
C ALA A 102 5.65 25.97 -16.10
N ASP A 103 4.90 26.04 -14.99
CA ASP A 103 5.36 25.65 -13.65
C ASP A 103 4.88 24.24 -13.24
N ALA A 104 4.21 23.51 -14.14
CA ALA A 104 3.59 22.21 -13.87
C ALA A 104 4.44 21.02 -14.35
N ASP A 105 4.30 19.89 -13.66
CA ASP A 105 4.75 18.59 -14.18
C ASP A 105 3.73 18.12 -15.25
N VAL A 106 4.10 18.19 -16.53
CA VAL A 106 3.19 17.86 -17.64
C VAL A 106 3.23 16.38 -17.98
N LEU A 107 2.05 15.77 -18.16
CA LEU A 107 1.87 14.37 -18.50
C LEU A 107 0.96 14.23 -19.73
N GLU A 108 1.52 13.89 -20.89
CA GLU A 108 0.71 13.62 -22.08
C GLU A 108 0.16 12.19 -22.03
N LEU A 109 -1.17 12.06 -22.04
CA LEU A 109 -1.81 10.74 -22.04
C LEU A 109 -1.70 10.07 -23.42
N PRO A 110 -1.53 8.74 -23.49
CA PRO A 110 -1.56 8.02 -24.75
C PRO A 110 -2.95 8.11 -25.36
N LEU A 111 -3.01 8.02 -26.69
CA LEU A 111 -4.28 7.92 -27.41
C LEU A 111 -5.11 6.75 -26.88
N ALA A 112 -6.43 6.95 -26.82
CA ALA A 112 -7.36 5.90 -26.46
C ALA A 112 -7.18 4.65 -27.35
N PRO A 113 -7.38 3.43 -26.82
CA PRO A 113 -7.17 2.20 -27.58
C PRO A 113 -7.93 2.19 -28.90
N GLY A 114 -7.19 1.99 -30.00
CA GLY A 114 -7.75 1.94 -31.36
C GLY A 114 -7.84 3.29 -32.09
N ASP A 115 -7.57 4.41 -31.40
CA ASP A 115 -7.55 5.74 -32.02
C ASP A 115 -6.15 6.10 -32.58
N THR A 116 -6.13 6.90 -33.64
CA THR A 116 -4.90 7.38 -34.30
C THR A 116 -4.77 8.88 -34.15
N ALA A 117 -3.54 9.41 -34.26
CA ALA A 117 -3.30 10.86 -34.19
C ALA A 117 -4.11 11.65 -35.23
N ALA A 118 -4.34 11.07 -36.41
CA ALA A 118 -5.21 11.66 -37.44
C ALA A 118 -6.69 11.72 -37.02
N GLY A 119 -7.13 10.81 -36.15
CA GLY A 119 -8.49 10.75 -35.61
C GLY A 119 -8.82 11.87 -34.62
N LEU A 120 -7.83 12.55 -34.02
CA LEU A 120 -8.03 13.64 -33.05
C LEU A 120 -8.74 14.87 -33.63
N ALA A 121 -8.89 14.96 -34.95
CA ALA A 121 -9.72 15.98 -35.60
C ALA A 121 -11.23 15.69 -35.46
N SER A 122 -11.61 14.44 -35.17
CA SER A 122 -13.00 14.00 -35.01
C SER A 122 -13.48 14.21 -33.58
N LYS A 123 -14.65 14.85 -33.41
CA LYS A 123 -15.25 15.12 -32.08
C LYS A 123 -15.42 13.83 -31.23
N PRO A 124 -15.97 12.72 -31.74
CA PRO A 124 -16.06 11.46 -30.99
C PRO A 124 -14.73 10.92 -30.44
N VAL A 125 -13.62 11.09 -31.16
CA VAL A 125 -12.29 10.65 -30.72
C VAL A 125 -11.77 11.57 -29.63
N ARG A 126 -11.98 12.89 -29.76
CA ARG A 126 -11.64 13.86 -28.72
C ARG A 126 -12.44 13.60 -27.44
N ASP A 127 -13.74 13.34 -27.55
CA ASP A 127 -14.62 13.06 -26.41
C ASP A 127 -14.15 11.81 -25.62
N ARG A 128 -13.70 10.76 -26.32
CA ARG A 128 -13.07 9.58 -25.67
C ARG A 128 -11.77 9.92 -24.96
N GLN A 129 -10.96 10.79 -25.55
CA GLN A 129 -9.71 11.22 -24.95
C GLN A 129 -9.95 12.03 -23.66
N TYR A 130 -10.99 12.87 -23.64
CA TYR A 130 -11.46 13.54 -22.42
C TYR A 130 -12.02 12.58 -21.38
N ALA A 131 -12.75 11.53 -21.80
CA ALA A 131 -13.19 10.48 -20.89
C ALA A 131 -11.99 9.73 -20.27
N GLN A 132 -10.98 9.38 -21.07
CA GLN A 132 -9.73 8.77 -20.58
C GLN A 132 -8.98 9.68 -19.60
N LEU A 133 -8.99 10.99 -19.84
CA LEU A 133 -8.43 11.97 -18.91
C LEU A 133 -9.15 11.97 -17.57
N GLY A 134 -10.49 12.01 -17.57
CA GLY A 134 -11.29 11.94 -16.35
C GLY A 134 -11.05 10.65 -15.57
N LEU A 135 -10.98 9.51 -16.27
CA LEU A 135 -10.61 8.21 -15.72
C LEU A 135 -9.22 8.26 -15.07
N PHE A 136 -8.23 8.82 -15.77
CA PHE A 136 -6.88 8.95 -15.26
C PHE A 136 -6.83 9.79 -13.98
N ILE A 137 -7.50 10.95 -13.95
CA ILE A 137 -7.54 11.82 -12.77
C ILE A 137 -8.18 11.08 -11.59
N SER A 138 -9.34 10.47 -11.81
CA SER A 138 -10.08 9.70 -10.80
C SER A 138 -9.21 8.59 -10.19
N SER A 139 -8.53 7.79 -11.03
CA SER A 139 -7.73 6.66 -10.55
C SER A 139 -6.41 7.07 -9.87
N HIS A 140 -5.93 8.31 -10.06
CA HIS A 140 -4.65 8.78 -9.51
C HIS A 140 -4.77 9.83 -8.41
N CYS A 141 -5.99 10.17 -7.97
CA CYS A 141 -6.21 11.02 -6.81
C CYS A 141 -6.61 10.23 -5.56
N GLN A 142 -6.42 10.85 -4.40
CA GLN A 142 -6.97 10.40 -3.11
C GLN A 142 -8.22 11.17 -2.72
N ILE A 143 -8.36 12.38 -3.25
CA ILE A 143 -9.54 13.24 -3.07
C ILE A 143 -9.86 13.80 -4.45
N LEU A 144 -11.06 13.56 -4.95
CA LEU A 144 -11.57 14.23 -6.15
C LEU A 144 -12.29 15.52 -5.74
N LEU A 145 -11.66 16.67 -5.99
CA LEU A 145 -12.27 17.98 -5.82
C LEU A 145 -13.17 18.28 -7.02
N ALA A 146 -14.47 18.34 -6.78
CA ALA A 146 -15.50 18.55 -7.79
C ALA A 146 -16.16 19.91 -7.64
N LEU A 147 -15.99 20.80 -8.63
CA LEU A 147 -16.79 22.03 -8.75
C LEU A 147 -17.94 21.74 -9.71
N TRP A 148 -19.10 21.40 -9.14
CA TRP A 148 -20.20 20.80 -9.88
C TRP A 148 -21.58 21.31 -9.40
N ASP A 149 -22.55 21.33 -10.31
CA ASP A 149 -23.92 21.82 -10.10
C ASP A 149 -24.87 20.79 -9.49
N GLY A 150 -24.42 19.54 -9.29
CA GLY A 150 -25.25 18.48 -8.74
C GLY A 150 -26.14 17.78 -9.78
N ARG A 151 -26.04 18.14 -11.07
CA ARG A 151 -26.92 17.60 -12.13
C ARG A 151 -26.21 16.55 -12.98
N PRO A 152 -26.82 15.37 -13.21
CA PRO A 152 -26.24 14.36 -14.09
C PRO A 152 -26.18 14.87 -15.54
N THR A 153 -25.18 14.41 -16.30
CA THR A 153 -25.01 14.77 -17.71
C THR A 153 -24.72 13.52 -18.54
N ASP A 154 -25.39 13.37 -19.68
CA ASP A 154 -25.17 12.25 -20.62
C ASP A 154 -23.98 12.47 -21.56
N ALA A 155 -23.30 13.62 -21.47
CA ALA A 155 -22.18 13.95 -22.33
C ALA A 155 -20.91 13.15 -21.92
N PRO A 156 -20.27 12.40 -22.86
CA PRO A 156 -19.06 11.65 -22.56
C PRO A 156 -17.91 12.59 -22.16
N GLY A 157 -17.21 12.27 -21.07
CA GLY A 157 -16.13 13.08 -20.51
C GLY A 157 -16.58 14.30 -19.70
N GLY A 158 -17.87 14.47 -19.45
CA GLY A 158 -18.38 15.55 -18.59
C GLY A 158 -18.09 15.34 -17.11
N THR A 159 -18.03 16.43 -16.34
CA THR A 159 -17.80 16.44 -14.88
C THR A 159 -18.69 15.44 -14.14
N GLY A 160 -19.99 15.39 -14.48
CA GLY A 160 -20.94 14.45 -13.88
C GLY A 160 -20.64 12.98 -14.18
N GLN A 161 -20.13 12.64 -15.37
CA GLN A 161 -19.75 11.27 -15.70
C GLN A 161 -18.48 10.84 -14.95
N VAL A 162 -17.52 11.75 -14.78
CA VAL A 162 -16.30 11.46 -14.00
C VAL A 162 -16.63 11.29 -12.52
N LEU A 163 -17.55 12.09 -11.98
CA LEU A 163 -18.03 11.90 -10.59
C LEU A 163 -18.76 10.57 -10.43
N HIS A 164 -19.68 10.23 -11.34
CA HIS A 164 -20.37 8.94 -11.30
C HIS A 164 -19.38 7.78 -11.36
N PHE A 165 -18.38 7.88 -12.23
CA PHE A 165 -17.31 6.89 -12.30
C PHE A 165 -16.50 6.79 -11.01
N HIS A 166 -16.13 7.92 -10.42
CA HIS A 166 -15.33 7.93 -9.21
C HIS A 166 -16.10 7.37 -8.01
N LEU A 167 -17.43 7.55 -7.96
CA LEU A 167 -18.27 7.07 -6.87
C LEU A 167 -18.76 5.62 -7.04
N HIS A 168 -18.87 5.13 -8.27
CA HIS A 168 -19.54 3.86 -8.56
C HIS A 168 -18.74 2.92 -9.45
N GLU A 169 -17.53 3.32 -9.87
CA GLU A 169 -16.68 2.62 -10.85
C GLU A 169 -17.36 2.26 -12.19
N GLU A 170 -18.49 2.87 -12.50
CA GLU A 170 -19.29 2.60 -13.70
C GLU A 170 -19.10 3.69 -14.75
N LEU A 171 -18.69 3.30 -15.97
CA LEU A 171 -18.74 4.15 -17.15
C LEU A 171 -19.80 3.65 -18.15
N PRO A 172 -20.92 4.39 -18.32
CA PRO A 172 -21.83 4.14 -19.42
C PRO A 172 -21.10 4.31 -20.78
N GLY A 173 -21.05 3.27 -21.60
CA GLY A 173 -20.52 3.32 -22.97
C GLY A 173 -19.05 2.92 -23.17
N LEU A 174 -18.25 2.82 -22.11
CA LEU A 174 -16.94 2.13 -22.14
C LEU A 174 -17.07 0.83 -21.35
N ARG A 175 -17.25 -0.29 -22.05
CA ARG A 175 -17.21 -1.61 -21.40
C ARG A 175 -15.81 -1.84 -20.83
N ARG A 176 -15.69 -1.97 -19.49
CA ARG A 176 -14.60 -2.77 -18.92
C ARG A 176 -14.76 -4.18 -19.47
N ALA A 177 -13.85 -4.62 -20.33
CA ALA A 177 -13.69 -6.04 -20.64
C ALA A 177 -12.95 -6.70 -19.46
N SER A 178 -13.62 -6.81 -18.32
CA SER A 178 -13.29 -7.80 -17.29
C SER A 178 -14.51 -7.97 -16.40
N ASP A 179 -15.09 -9.16 -16.43
CA ASP A 179 -16.05 -9.65 -15.44
C ASP A 179 -15.56 -9.28 -14.04
N ALA A 180 -16.19 -8.30 -13.40
CA ALA A 180 -15.65 -7.66 -12.19
C ALA A 180 -15.74 -8.62 -10.99
N PRO A 181 -14.64 -9.19 -10.48
CA PRO A 181 -14.65 -10.08 -9.31
C PRO A 181 -14.88 -9.34 -7.98
N ASN A 182 -15.16 -8.04 -8.05
CA ASN A 182 -15.03 -7.06 -6.96
C ASN A 182 -16.29 -6.20 -6.77
N LEU A 183 -17.45 -6.59 -7.29
CA LEU A 183 -18.71 -5.84 -7.16
C LEU A 183 -19.18 -5.58 -5.71
N PHE A 184 -18.57 -6.25 -4.73
CA PHE A 184 -18.91 -6.20 -3.31
C PHE A 184 -17.77 -5.70 -2.41
N ALA A 185 -16.70 -5.16 -3.00
CA ALA A 185 -15.61 -4.56 -2.23
C ALA A 185 -15.92 -3.08 -1.96
N ASP A 186 -15.67 -2.61 -0.73
CA ASP A 186 -15.76 -1.18 -0.40
C ASP A 186 -14.76 -0.41 -1.27
N ASP A 187 -15.22 0.63 -1.96
CA ASP A 187 -14.36 1.48 -2.77
C ASP A 187 -13.60 2.45 -1.85
N ASP A 188 -12.27 2.29 -1.77
CA ASP A 188 -11.38 3.14 -0.97
C ASP A 188 -10.84 4.35 -1.75
N SER A 189 -11.31 4.53 -2.99
CA SER A 189 -10.89 5.59 -3.90
C SER A 189 -12.08 6.47 -4.31
N ASP A 190 -13.20 6.44 -3.57
CA ASP A 190 -14.46 7.12 -3.91
C ASP A 190 -14.64 8.52 -3.29
N LEU A 191 -13.64 9.02 -2.57
CA LEU A 191 -13.76 10.25 -1.79
C LEU A 191 -13.79 11.51 -2.68
N VAL A 192 -14.96 12.12 -2.77
CA VAL A 192 -15.19 13.39 -3.45
C VAL A 192 -15.35 14.53 -2.45
N TYR A 193 -14.66 15.65 -2.68
CA TYR A 193 -15.01 16.93 -2.07
C TYR A 193 -15.81 17.76 -3.08
N HIS A 194 -17.13 17.77 -2.92
CA HIS A 194 -18.04 18.48 -3.80
C HIS A 194 -18.23 19.91 -3.33
N VAL A 195 -17.92 20.87 -4.19
CA VAL A 195 -18.23 22.29 -4.05
C VAL A 195 -19.33 22.64 -5.03
N VAL A 196 -20.45 23.14 -4.51
CA VAL A 196 -21.61 23.54 -5.30
C VAL A 196 -21.28 24.77 -6.13
N CYS A 197 -21.51 24.71 -7.44
CA CYS A 197 -21.43 25.86 -8.36
C CYS A 197 -22.51 25.82 -9.43
N SER A 198 -22.91 26.98 -9.95
CA SER A 198 -23.88 27.09 -11.05
C SER A 198 -23.19 27.18 -12.41
N ARG A 199 -23.86 26.69 -13.46
CA ARG A 199 -23.47 26.92 -14.85
C ARG A 199 -24.06 28.23 -15.38
N ARG A 200 -23.29 28.93 -16.23
CA ARG A 200 -23.77 30.14 -16.92
C ARG A 200 -25.02 29.81 -17.74
N GLY A 201 -26.14 30.48 -17.44
CA GLY A 201 -27.42 30.28 -18.12
C GLY A 201 -28.40 29.34 -17.40
N GLU A 202 -28.00 28.71 -16.29
CA GLU A 202 -28.89 27.91 -15.44
C GLU A 202 -29.17 28.60 -14.10
N THR A 203 -30.40 28.43 -13.57
CA THR A 203 -30.77 28.95 -12.25
C THR A 203 -30.08 28.15 -11.13
N PRO A 204 -29.49 28.83 -10.12
CA PRO A 204 -28.86 28.15 -8.99
C PRO A 204 -29.88 27.30 -8.24
N SER A 205 -29.66 25.99 -8.14
CA SER A 205 -30.52 25.12 -7.31
C SER A 205 -30.14 25.16 -5.82
N THR A 206 -28.93 25.63 -5.50
CA THR A 206 -28.31 25.59 -4.17
C THR A 206 -27.33 26.76 -4.02
N LYS A 207 -26.96 27.09 -2.78
CA LYS A 207 -26.04 28.20 -2.51
C LYS A 207 -24.63 27.84 -3.01
N ALA A 208 -24.09 28.68 -3.89
CA ALA A 208 -22.75 28.49 -4.42
C ALA A 208 -21.70 28.56 -3.32
N GLY A 209 -20.72 27.65 -3.38
CA GLY A 209 -19.65 27.53 -2.40
C GLY A 209 -19.97 26.63 -1.20
N ASP A 210 -21.21 26.15 -1.04
CA ASP A 210 -21.53 25.08 -0.09
C ASP A 210 -20.74 23.82 -0.47
N ALA A 211 -20.19 23.13 0.53
CA ALA A 211 -19.30 22.00 0.32
C ALA A 211 -19.76 20.75 1.06
N TRP A 212 -19.45 19.59 0.49
CA TRP A 212 -19.82 18.27 0.99
C TRP A 212 -18.69 17.27 0.76
N TRP A 213 -18.45 16.40 1.73
CA TRP A 213 -17.76 15.14 1.52
C TRP A 213 -18.76 14.12 0.98
N LEU A 214 -18.48 13.56 -0.19
CA LEU A 214 -19.27 12.48 -0.78
C LEU A 214 -18.41 11.23 -0.90
N THR A 215 -19.08 10.10 -0.71
CA THR A 215 -18.62 8.72 -0.95
C THR A 215 -19.81 7.98 -1.58
N ALA A 216 -19.63 6.77 -2.08
CA ALA A 216 -20.69 5.94 -2.63
C ALA A 216 -21.87 5.78 -1.65
N GLU A 217 -21.58 5.71 -0.35
CA GLU A 217 -22.55 5.38 0.69
C GLU A 217 -22.96 6.57 1.57
N SER A 218 -22.16 7.64 1.62
CA SER A 218 -22.35 8.73 2.59
C SER A 218 -22.16 10.12 1.99
N ARG A 219 -22.94 11.07 2.54
CA ARG A 219 -22.84 12.51 2.27
C ARG A 219 -22.77 13.26 3.59
N VAL A 220 -21.65 13.94 3.83
CA VAL A 220 -21.37 14.66 5.07
C VAL A 220 -21.06 16.13 4.74
N PRO A 221 -21.51 17.10 5.56
CA PRO A 221 -21.13 18.51 5.40
C PRO A 221 -19.61 18.72 5.30
N GLY A 222 -19.18 19.56 4.35
CA GLY A 222 -17.77 19.76 4.02
C GLY A 222 -16.98 20.56 5.04
N ASP A 223 -17.64 21.19 6.01
CA ASP A 223 -17.04 21.84 7.19
C ASP A 223 -16.61 20.81 8.26
N GLY A 224 -17.24 19.63 8.26
CA GLY A 224 -16.88 18.49 9.07
C GLY A 224 -15.51 17.88 8.73
N PRO A 225 -14.99 16.99 9.62
CA PRO A 225 -13.75 16.28 9.37
C PRO A 225 -13.86 15.37 8.14
N VAL A 226 -12.71 15.01 7.56
CA VAL A 226 -12.63 13.93 6.56
C VAL A 226 -13.28 12.67 7.13
N PRO A 227 -14.08 11.90 6.35
CA PRO A 227 -14.69 10.68 6.85
C PRO A 227 -13.67 9.72 7.48
N ASN A 228 -14.05 9.04 8.55
CA ASN A 228 -13.11 8.36 9.46
C ASN A 228 -12.18 7.34 8.77
N GLY A 229 -12.68 6.55 7.81
CA GLY A 229 -11.84 5.59 7.07
C GLY A 229 -10.71 6.28 6.30
N TYR A 230 -11.05 7.33 5.57
CA TYR A 230 -10.11 8.18 4.83
C TYR A 230 -9.16 8.96 5.73
N ASP A 231 -9.64 9.50 6.85
CA ASP A 231 -8.77 10.17 7.82
C ASP A 231 -7.70 9.22 8.37
N ARG A 232 -8.10 7.99 8.75
CA ARG A 232 -7.14 6.96 9.19
C ARG A 232 -6.13 6.67 8.09
N MET A 233 -6.59 6.47 6.85
CA MET A 233 -5.75 6.23 5.67
C MET A 233 -4.69 7.32 5.48
N PHE A 234 -5.09 8.59 5.50
CA PHE A 234 -4.18 9.74 5.37
C PHE A 234 -3.21 9.86 6.54
N ARG A 235 -3.63 9.51 7.77
CA ARG A 235 -2.72 9.41 8.92
C ARG A 235 -1.71 8.28 8.77
N GLN A 236 -2.06 7.16 8.14
CA GLN A 236 -1.09 6.08 7.86
C GLN A 236 -0.02 6.54 6.89
N MET A 237 -0.42 7.27 5.84
CA MET A 237 0.50 7.88 4.88
C MET A 237 1.42 8.92 5.55
N ALA A 238 0.88 9.76 6.43
CA ALA A 238 1.68 10.70 7.23
C ALA A 238 2.66 9.98 8.17
N ALA A 239 2.26 8.86 8.77
CA ALA A 239 3.12 8.03 9.62
C ALA A 239 4.27 7.41 8.82
N PHE A 240 4.01 6.93 7.60
CA PHE A 240 5.05 6.46 6.67
C PHE A 240 6.06 7.58 6.34
N ASN A 241 5.59 8.79 6.04
CA ASN A 241 6.45 9.94 5.78
C ASN A 241 7.29 10.35 7.00
N ALA A 242 6.71 10.28 8.20
CA ALA A 242 7.43 10.55 9.43
C ALA A 242 8.54 9.50 9.69
N ASP A 243 8.27 8.23 9.39
CA ASP A 243 9.27 7.16 9.51
C ASP A 243 10.37 7.26 8.45
N LEU A 244 10.03 7.60 7.21
CA LEU A 244 10.99 7.95 6.15
C LEU A 244 11.94 9.05 6.63
N ALA A 245 11.39 10.17 7.12
CA ALA A 245 12.19 11.29 7.61
C ALA A 245 13.07 10.90 8.82
N ARG A 246 12.52 10.11 9.75
CA ARG A 246 13.22 9.65 10.95
C ARG A 246 14.39 8.73 10.65
N TYR A 247 14.28 7.86 9.66
CA TYR A 247 15.27 6.82 9.37
C TYR A 247 16.10 7.09 8.11
N ARG A 248 15.92 8.23 7.43
CA ARG A 248 16.61 8.63 6.19
C ARG A 248 18.08 8.25 6.13
N MET A 249 18.88 8.71 7.10
CA MET A 249 20.33 8.45 7.13
C MET A 249 20.70 6.96 7.17
N ARG A 250 19.83 6.11 7.75
CA ARG A 250 20.06 4.65 7.81
C ARG A 250 19.61 3.96 6.53
N ILE A 251 18.52 4.46 5.92
CA ILE A 251 18.02 3.99 4.63
C ILE A 251 19.08 4.27 3.56
N ASP A 252 19.59 5.50 3.48
CA ASP A 252 20.62 5.90 2.51
C ASP A 252 21.87 5.01 2.57
N ARG A 253 22.29 4.61 3.77
CA ARG A 253 23.50 3.77 3.97
C ARG A 253 23.29 2.29 3.64
N ALA A 254 22.08 1.79 3.79
CA ALA A 254 21.75 0.36 3.66
C ALA A 254 20.82 0.09 2.48
N ARG A 255 20.77 1.02 1.52
CA ARG A 255 19.81 1.01 0.42
C ARG A 255 20.00 -0.24 -0.44
N THR A 256 18.94 -1.05 -0.55
CA THR A 256 18.83 -2.15 -1.50
C THR A 256 18.27 -1.61 -2.81
N THR A 257 18.72 -2.15 -3.95
CA THR A 257 18.19 -1.78 -5.27
C THR A 257 17.75 -3.05 -6.00
N LEU A 258 16.65 -2.94 -6.74
CA LEU A 258 16.18 -3.97 -7.66
C LEU A 258 16.88 -3.89 -9.02
N LEU A 259 17.54 -2.76 -9.31
CA LEU A 259 18.26 -2.58 -10.56
C LEU A 259 19.57 -3.39 -10.55
N PRO A 260 19.92 -4.05 -11.67
CA PRO A 260 21.18 -4.75 -11.79
C PRO A 260 22.33 -3.74 -11.85
N ALA A 261 23.52 -4.14 -11.37
CA ALA A 261 24.73 -3.32 -11.45
C ALA A 261 25.11 -2.96 -12.90
N ARG A 262 24.74 -3.81 -13.87
CA ARG A 262 24.87 -3.57 -15.30
C ARG A 262 23.50 -3.75 -15.96
N PRO A 263 22.73 -2.66 -16.15
CA PRO A 263 21.41 -2.76 -16.76
C PRO A 263 21.52 -3.04 -18.26
N PRO A 264 20.62 -3.88 -18.82
CA PRO A 264 20.62 -4.21 -20.25
C PRO A 264 20.24 -3.01 -21.13
N ALA A 265 19.55 -2.02 -20.57
CA ALA A 265 19.20 -0.76 -21.21
C ALA A 265 18.93 0.32 -20.15
N SER A 266 18.77 1.58 -20.55
CA SER A 266 18.37 2.63 -19.61
C SER A 266 16.99 2.32 -18.99
N PRO A 267 16.85 2.35 -17.66
CA PRO A 267 15.56 2.20 -17.00
C PRO A 267 14.70 3.46 -17.21
N THR A 268 13.38 3.29 -17.27
CA THR A 268 12.43 4.40 -17.36
C THR A 268 12.41 5.22 -16.07
N ALA A 269 11.96 6.48 -16.14
CA ALA A 269 11.83 7.35 -14.97
C ALA A 269 10.90 6.74 -13.90
N VAL A 270 9.84 6.05 -14.32
CA VAL A 270 8.91 5.33 -13.44
C VAL A 270 9.63 4.22 -12.68
N ALA A 271 10.40 3.37 -13.37
CA ALA A 271 11.11 2.25 -12.74
C ALA A 271 12.15 2.74 -11.70
N LEU A 272 12.85 3.84 -11.99
CA LEU A 272 13.78 4.47 -11.04
C LEU A 272 13.10 4.99 -9.77
N ARG A 273 11.86 5.48 -9.87
CA ARG A 273 11.09 5.95 -8.72
C ARG A 273 10.53 4.79 -7.91
N ILE A 274 10.02 3.75 -8.57
CA ILE A 274 9.56 2.52 -7.90
C ILE A 274 10.73 1.89 -7.12
N ASP A 275 11.92 1.77 -7.72
CA ASP A 275 13.11 1.24 -7.05
C ASP A 275 13.46 2.02 -5.76
N ARG A 276 13.38 3.36 -5.80
CA ARG A 276 13.64 4.21 -4.63
C ARG A 276 12.63 3.97 -3.51
N LEU A 277 11.34 3.99 -3.84
CA LEU A 277 10.28 3.74 -2.85
C LEU A 277 10.38 2.32 -2.29
N PHE A 278 10.69 1.34 -3.15
CA PHE A 278 10.91 -0.04 -2.74
C PHE A 278 12.03 -0.13 -1.70
N ALA A 279 13.18 0.49 -1.97
CA ALA A 279 14.33 0.44 -1.07
C ALA A 279 14.01 0.98 0.33
N THR A 280 13.26 2.08 0.39
CA THR A 280 12.77 2.64 1.65
C THR A 280 11.79 1.69 2.35
N ALA A 281 10.77 1.23 1.63
CA ALA A 281 9.72 0.37 2.19
C ALA A 281 10.29 -0.95 2.71
N ASP A 282 11.18 -1.59 1.94
CA ASP A 282 11.87 -2.83 2.29
C ASP A 282 12.74 -2.65 3.54
N TRP A 283 13.53 -1.57 3.61
CA TRP A 283 14.34 -1.28 4.79
C TRP A 283 13.48 -1.09 6.04
N LEU A 284 12.39 -0.32 5.94
CA LEU A 284 11.45 -0.11 7.06
C LEU A 284 10.77 -1.41 7.48
N ALA A 285 10.33 -2.23 6.51
CA ALA A 285 9.74 -3.54 6.75
C ALA A 285 10.70 -4.44 7.54
N VAL A 286 11.95 -4.58 7.10
CA VAL A 286 12.97 -5.37 7.79
C VAL A 286 13.31 -4.80 9.17
N HIS A 287 13.35 -3.47 9.31
CA HIS A 287 13.60 -2.82 10.59
C HIS A 287 12.53 -3.17 11.64
N PHE A 288 11.26 -2.97 11.31
CA PHE A 288 10.16 -3.27 12.22
C PHE A 288 9.95 -4.77 12.40
N GLN A 289 10.20 -5.59 11.37
CA GLN A 289 10.21 -7.05 11.51
C GLN A 289 11.16 -7.52 12.60
N ARG A 290 12.40 -6.99 12.61
CA ARG A 290 13.39 -7.35 13.65
C ARG A 290 12.91 -6.93 15.04
N ARG A 291 12.31 -5.75 15.18
CA ARG A 291 11.73 -5.28 16.45
C ARG A 291 10.63 -6.20 16.96
N VAL A 292 9.70 -6.60 16.10
CA VAL A 292 8.60 -7.50 16.43
C VAL A 292 9.12 -8.88 16.82
N HIS A 293 10.05 -9.45 16.06
CA HIS A 293 10.62 -10.76 16.40
C HIS A 293 11.44 -10.73 17.70
N GLN A 294 12.19 -9.65 17.95
CA GLN A 294 12.95 -9.46 19.18
C GLN A 294 12.04 -9.27 20.38
N SER A 295 10.97 -8.47 20.28
CA SER A 295 10.00 -8.29 21.36
C SER A 295 9.25 -9.59 21.65
N LEU A 296 8.83 -10.31 20.61
CA LEU A 296 8.19 -11.62 20.75
C LEU A 296 9.12 -12.61 21.46
N LEU A 297 10.39 -12.70 21.03
CA LEU A 297 11.37 -13.57 21.68
C LEU A 297 11.59 -13.17 23.14
N ALA A 298 11.77 -11.88 23.42
CA ALA A 298 11.97 -11.37 24.78
C ALA A 298 10.80 -11.71 25.69
N ILE A 299 9.56 -11.49 25.25
CA ILE A 299 8.34 -11.82 26.04
C ILE A 299 8.29 -13.32 26.35
N HIS A 300 8.61 -14.19 25.39
CA HIS A 300 8.58 -15.64 25.62
C HIS A 300 9.72 -16.09 26.54
N VAL A 301 10.92 -15.50 26.43
CA VAL A 301 12.02 -15.76 27.37
C VAL A 301 11.64 -15.30 28.79
N LEU A 302 11.03 -14.12 28.93
CA LEU A 302 10.55 -13.63 30.22
C LEU A 302 9.49 -14.55 30.82
N ALA A 303 8.57 -15.09 30.02
CA ALA A 303 7.56 -16.05 30.49
C ALA A 303 8.21 -17.33 31.05
N VAL A 304 9.26 -17.85 30.40
CA VAL A 304 10.03 -19.01 30.88
C VAL A 304 10.76 -18.68 32.19
N LEU A 305 11.40 -17.51 32.28
CA LEU A 305 12.09 -17.07 33.49
C LEU A 305 11.12 -16.81 34.65
N MET A 306 9.93 -16.28 34.38
CA MET A 306 8.88 -16.12 35.37
C MET A 306 8.43 -17.48 35.92
N GLY A 307 8.17 -18.45 35.04
CA GLY A 307 7.81 -19.80 35.48
C GLY A 307 8.93 -20.49 36.25
N LEU A 308 10.20 -20.31 35.86
CA LEU A 308 11.35 -20.78 36.62
C LEU A 308 11.43 -20.15 38.01
N SER A 309 11.21 -18.83 38.10
CA SER A 309 11.20 -18.11 39.38
C SER A 309 10.08 -18.61 40.30
N PHE A 310 8.90 -18.91 39.75
CA PHE A 310 7.80 -19.49 40.49
C PHE A 310 8.09 -20.92 40.97
N LEU A 311 8.64 -21.77 40.10
CA LEU A 311 9.03 -23.15 40.46
C LEU A 311 10.13 -23.16 41.52
N ALA A 312 11.13 -22.28 41.43
CA ALA A 312 12.18 -22.16 42.42
C ALA A 312 11.64 -21.70 43.80
N TYR A 313 10.66 -20.79 43.80
CA TYR A 313 9.97 -20.38 45.03
C TYR A 313 9.19 -21.53 45.68
N SER A 314 8.51 -22.35 44.86
CA SER A 314 7.67 -23.46 45.34
C SER A 314 8.50 -24.63 45.86
N GLU A 315 9.55 -25.01 45.13
CA GLU A 315 10.21 -26.31 45.32
C GLU A 315 11.62 -26.23 45.94
N LEU A 316 12.29 -25.07 45.90
CA LEU A 316 13.67 -24.94 46.41
C LEU A 316 13.74 -24.15 47.72
N ASP A 317 13.25 -22.91 47.71
CA ASP A 317 13.30 -22.02 48.86
C ASP A 317 12.20 -20.95 48.76
N ALA A 318 11.38 -20.83 49.80
CA ALA A 318 10.26 -19.88 49.90
C ALA A 318 10.72 -18.42 50.15
N SER A 319 11.88 -18.04 49.63
CA SER A 319 12.45 -16.72 49.76
C SER A 319 11.65 -15.67 48.99
N LYS A 320 11.37 -14.54 49.66
CA LYS A 320 10.66 -13.38 49.06
C LYS A 320 11.39 -12.81 47.84
N TRP A 321 12.68 -13.10 47.69
CA TRP A 321 13.47 -12.69 46.52
C TRP A 321 12.93 -13.27 45.21
N PHE A 322 12.46 -14.52 45.18
CA PHE A 322 11.89 -15.11 43.96
C PHE A 322 10.59 -14.42 43.55
N ILE A 323 9.77 -13.99 44.52
CA ILE A 323 8.56 -13.20 44.25
C ILE A 323 8.96 -11.83 43.67
N ALA A 324 9.96 -11.16 44.25
CA ALA A 324 10.45 -9.89 43.75
C ALA A 324 11.00 -9.99 42.31
N VAL A 325 11.77 -11.06 42.01
CA VAL A 325 12.26 -11.35 40.65
C VAL A 325 11.10 -11.61 39.69
N PHE A 326 10.12 -12.42 40.08
CA PHE A 326 8.92 -12.67 39.28
C PHE A 326 8.18 -11.38 38.92
N LEU A 327 7.92 -10.51 39.91
CA LEU A 327 7.27 -9.22 39.70
C LEU A 327 8.09 -8.28 38.80
N GLY A 328 9.41 -8.27 38.95
CA GLY A 328 10.31 -7.50 38.10
C GLY A 328 10.28 -7.97 36.64
N LEU A 329 10.31 -9.28 36.40
CA LEU A 329 10.20 -9.88 35.06
C LEU A 329 8.83 -9.59 34.43
N PHE A 330 7.76 -9.65 35.22
CA PHE A 330 6.41 -9.30 34.77
C PHE A 330 6.32 -7.82 34.36
N ALA A 331 6.79 -6.91 35.20
CA ALA A 331 6.80 -5.48 34.92
C ALA A 331 7.61 -5.15 33.66
N LEU A 332 8.76 -5.81 33.46
CA LEU A 332 9.57 -5.68 32.25
C LEU A 332 8.83 -6.19 31.00
N GLY A 333 8.18 -7.36 31.10
CA GLY A 333 7.37 -7.92 30.02
C GLY A 333 6.22 -7.00 29.63
N PHE A 334 5.50 -6.47 30.61
CA PHE A 334 4.41 -5.51 30.41
C PHE A 334 4.92 -4.20 29.77
N ALA A 335 6.05 -3.67 30.22
CA ALA A 335 6.66 -2.48 29.63
C ALA A 335 7.05 -2.71 28.16
N LEU A 336 7.67 -3.84 27.84
CA LEU A 336 8.03 -4.21 26.46
C LEU A 336 6.79 -4.31 25.57
N TRP A 337 5.73 -4.95 26.06
CA TRP A 337 4.45 -5.04 25.36
C TRP A 337 3.85 -3.65 25.12
N ARG A 338 3.76 -2.81 26.15
CA ARG A 338 3.18 -1.46 26.07
C ARG A 338 3.94 -0.56 25.09
N ILE A 339 5.27 -0.68 25.05
CA ILE A 339 6.13 0.02 24.08
C ILE A 339 5.86 -0.49 22.66
N GLY A 340 5.76 -1.80 22.46
CA GLY A 340 5.47 -2.39 21.14
C GLY A 340 4.11 -1.93 20.59
N GLU A 341 3.09 -1.90 21.45
CA GLU A 341 1.73 -1.49 21.10
C GLU A 341 1.63 0.01 20.80
N SER A 342 2.17 0.86 21.69
CA SER A 342 2.17 2.32 21.48
C SER A 342 2.94 2.76 20.24
N ARG A 343 3.98 2.00 19.85
CA ARG A 343 4.78 2.27 18.65
C ARG A 343 4.24 1.53 17.41
N GLN A 344 3.19 0.71 17.55
CA GLN A 344 2.54 -0.04 16.48
C GLN A 344 3.54 -0.85 15.62
N TRP A 345 4.55 -1.47 16.24
CA TRP A 345 5.62 -2.16 15.50
C TRP A 345 5.09 -3.27 14.60
N HIS A 346 4.08 -4.04 15.06
CA HIS A 346 3.49 -5.13 14.30
C HIS A 346 2.79 -4.63 13.04
N ARG A 347 1.90 -3.64 13.18
CA ARG A 347 1.22 -3.01 12.04
C ARG A 347 2.22 -2.42 11.04
N ARG A 348 3.19 -1.63 11.50
CA ARG A 348 4.22 -1.02 10.62
C ARG A 348 5.01 -2.08 9.86
N TYR A 349 5.39 -3.17 10.52
CA TYR A 349 6.05 -4.30 9.87
C TYR A 349 5.20 -4.86 8.73
N LEU A 350 3.93 -5.17 9.00
CA LEU A 350 3.03 -5.75 8.00
C LEU A 350 2.80 -4.78 6.84
N ASP A 351 2.37 -3.55 7.12
CA ASP A 351 1.99 -2.61 6.07
C ASP A 351 3.20 -2.25 5.17
N TYR A 352 4.40 -2.04 5.74
CA TYR A 352 5.60 -1.74 4.95
C TYR A 352 6.10 -2.93 4.15
N ARG A 353 5.91 -4.16 4.65
CA ARG A 353 6.24 -5.36 3.90
C ARG A 353 5.33 -5.50 2.67
N VAL A 354 4.03 -5.25 2.84
CA VAL A 354 3.06 -5.29 1.75
C VAL A 354 3.38 -4.24 0.69
N LEU A 355 3.69 -3.02 1.12
CA LEU A 355 4.14 -1.95 0.21
C LEU A 355 5.41 -2.35 -0.53
N ALA A 356 6.41 -2.92 0.14
CA ALA A 356 7.66 -3.36 -0.49
C ALA A 356 7.43 -4.47 -1.52
N GLU A 357 6.66 -5.51 -1.18
CA GLU A 357 6.34 -6.59 -2.14
C GLU A 357 5.50 -6.08 -3.32
N GLY A 358 4.55 -5.16 -3.06
CA GLY A 358 3.74 -4.50 -4.08
C GLY A 358 4.59 -3.70 -5.08
N LEU A 359 5.45 -2.82 -4.57
CA LEU A 359 6.41 -2.06 -5.37
C LEU A 359 7.38 -2.97 -6.13
N ARG A 360 7.81 -4.09 -5.53
CA ARG A 360 8.67 -5.07 -6.19
C ARG A 360 7.98 -5.69 -7.40
N VAL A 361 6.72 -6.10 -7.29
CA VAL A 361 5.97 -6.63 -8.45
C VAL A 361 5.76 -5.53 -9.49
N GLN A 362 5.35 -4.34 -9.07
CA GLN A 362 5.15 -3.19 -9.96
C GLN A 362 6.42 -2.83 -10.74
N PHE A 363 7.59 -2.88 -10.11
CA PHE A 363 8.88 -2.63 -10.74
C PHE A 363 9.15 -3.57 -11.92
N HIS A 364 8.97 -4.88 -11.71
CA HIS A 364 9.23 -5.88 -12.75
C HIS A 364 8.20 -5.82 -13.89
N LEU A 365 6.93 -5.55 -13.58
CA LEU A 365 5.90 -5.34 -14.60
C LEU A 365 6.16 -4.08 -15.42
N ALA A 366 6.60 -2.99 -14.78
CA ALA A 366 6.96 -1.75 -15.45
C ALA A 366 8.14 -1.95 -16.40
N LEU A 367 9.19 -2.66 -15.99
CA LEU A 367 10.34 -2.95 -16.85
C LEU A 367 10.01 -3.91 -17.99
N ALA A 368 9.17 -4.93 -17.77
CA ALA A 368 8.74 -5.85 -18.82
C ALA A 368 7.84 -5.21 -19.88
N GLY A 369 7.37 -3.98 -19.66
CA GLY A 369 6.30 -3.37 -20.45
C GLY A 369 4.98 -4.13 -20.33
N ALA A 370 4.81 -4.85 -19.21
CA ALA A 370 3.66 -5.68 -18.90
C ALA A 370 2.67 -4.96 -17.97
N ALA A 371 2.88 -3.70 -17.61
CA ALA A 371 1.82 -2.91 -16.97
C ALA A 371 0.67 -2.70 -17.97
N ASN A 372 -0.59 -2.91 -17.54
CA ASN A 372 -1.76 -2.82 -18.42
C ASN A 372 -1.85 -1.39 -19.01
N ARG A 373 -1.72 -1.26 -20.33
CA ARG A 373 -1.70 0.05 -21.02
C ARG A 373 -3.06 0.46 -21.56
N ASP A 374 -3.92 -0.52 -21.78
CA ASP A 374 -5.22 -0.34 -22.44
C ASP A 374 -6.38 -0.22 -21.44
N SER A 375 -6.10 -0.39 -20.15
CA SER A 375 -7.06 -0.18 -19.07
C SER A 375 -6.60 0.97 -18.17
N PRO A 376 -7.45 1.97 -17.87
CA PRO A 376 -7.17 2.98 -16.86
C PRO A 376 -7.04 2.38 -15.45
N SER A 377 -7.50 1.14 -15.26
CA SER A 377 -7.20 0.34 -14.07
C SER A 377 -5.90 -0.47 -14.23
N PHE A 378 -4.97 -0.25 -13.32
CA PHE A 378 -3.76 -1.04 -13.22
C PHE A 378 -4.05 -2.41 -12.60
N ALA A 379 -3.20 -3.40 -12.90
CA ALA A 379 -3.28 -4.75 -12.32
C ALA A 379 -3.19 -4.79 -10.78
N TYR A 380 -2.81 -3.68 -10.14
CA TYR A 380 -2.77 -3.50 -8.69
C TYR A 380 -3.95 -2.70 -8.13
N ASP A 381 -4.92 -2.25 -8.96
CA ASP A 381 -6.11 -1.58 -8.43
C ASP A 381 -7.05 -2.56 -7.71
N SER A 382 -7.04 -3.84 -8.09
CA SER A 382 -7.71 -4.91 -7.33
C SER A 382 -6.93 -5.38 -6.10
N PHE A 383 -5.68 -4.94 -5.92
CA PHE A 383 -4.82 -5.39 -4.82
C PHE A 383 -5.27 -4.77 -3.49
N LEU A 384 -5.61 -5.63 -2.52
CA LEU A 384 -6.18 -5.25 -1.22
C LEU A 384 -7.56 -4.57 -1.33
N GLN A 385 -8.26 -4.63 -2.48
CA GLN A 385 -9.54 -3.93 -2.68
C GLN A 385 -10.66 -4.56 -1.83
N LYS A 386 -10.67 -5.89 -1.68
CA LYS A 386 -11.62 -6.63 -0.83
C LYS A 386 -11.38 -6.47 0.69
N GLN A 387 -10.54 -5.52 1.10
CA GLN A 387 -10.03 -5.41 2.45
C GLN A 387 -10.39 -4.05 3.06
N ASP A 388 -10.09 -3.89 4.35
CA ASP A 388 -10.28 -2.64 5.09
C ASP A 388 -9.72 -1.43 4.32
N ILE A 389 -10.54 -0.37 4.19
CA ILE A 389 -10.20 0.94 3.60
C ILE A 389 -8.85 1.45 4.14
N GLU A 390 -8.53 1.11 5.39
CA GLU A 390 -7.24 1.43 6.00
C GLU A 390 -6.01 0.92 5.24
N LEU A 391 -6.12 -0.10 4.37
CA LEU A 391 -5.01 -0.58 3.54
C LEU A 391 -4.88 0.16 2.20
N GLY A 392 -5.86 1.01 1.88
CA GLY A 392 -5.88 1.84 0.67
C GLY A 392 -4.70 2.78 0.52
N TRP A 393 -4.10 3.23 1.64
CA TRP A 393 -2.91 4.09 1.58
C TRP A 393 -1.74 3.41 0.85
N ILE A 394 -1.62 2.07 0.94
CA ILE A 394 -0.56 1.32 0.25
C ILE A 394 -0.77 1.44 -1.26
N ARG A 395 -2.00 1.26 -1.75
CA ARG A 395 -2.36 1.47 -3.17
C ARG A 395 -2.03 2.89 -3.61
N HIS A 396 -2.40 3.90 -2.81
CA HIS A 396 -2.10 5.29 -3.13
C HIS A 396 -0.60 5.57 -3.27
N VAL A 397 0.24 5.03 -2.36
CA VAL A 397 1.70 5.14 -2.48
C VAL A 397 2.23 4.40 -3.70
N MET A 398 1.64 3.25 -4.07
CA MET A 398 2.00 2.51 -5.28
C MET A 398 1.60 3.23 -6.58
N ARG A 399 0.53 4.04 -6.59
CA ARG A 399 0.08 4.83 -7.75
C ARG A 399 0.97 6.05 -8.02
N MET A 400 1.63 6.58 -6.99
CA MET A 400 2.45 7.79 -7.06
C MET A 400 3.52 7.82 -8.16
N PRO A 401 4.34 6.75 -8.39
CA PRO A 401 5.34 6.75 -9.46
C PRO A 401 4.78 7.00 -10.86
N SER A 402 3.53 6.63 -11.11
CA SER A 402 2.85 6.82 -12.40
C SER A 402 2.62 8.29 -12.75
N LEU A 403 2.64 9.20 -11.76
CA LEU A 403 2.47 10.64 -11.97
C LEU A 403 3.70 11.34 -12.54
N TYR A 404 4.86 10.67 -12.61
CA TYR A 404 6.15 11.29 -12.91
C TYR A 404 6.89 10.67 -14.09
N GLY A 405 6.21 9.88 -14.92
CA GLY A 405 6.80 9.31 -16.12
C GLY A 405 5.86 9.42 -17.30
N ASN A 406 6.40 9.47 -18.51
CA ASN A 406 5.60 9.55 -19.72
C ASN A 406 4.85 8.21 -19.91
N PRO A 407 3.51 8.15 -19.85
CA PRO A 407 2.77 6.90 -19.95
C PRO A 407 2.92 6.26 -21.36
N GLY A 408 3.33 7.06 -22.36
CA GLY A 408 3.69 6.59 -23.69
C GLY A 408 5.06 5.92 -23.80
N GLU A 409 5.97 6.14 -22.85
CA GLU A 409 7.34 5.61 -22.89
C GLU A 409 7.35 4.08 -22.87
N ARG A 410 7.96 3.46 -23.89
CA ARG A 410 8.10 2.00 -23.97
C ARG A 410 9.42 1.57 -23.37
N PRO A 411 9.43 0.64 -22.41
CA PRO A 411 10.68 0.02 -21.96
C PRO A 411 11.38 -0.67 -23.12
N HIS A 412 12.71 -0.65 -23.09
CA HIS A 412 13.53 -1.35 -24.08
C HIS A 412 13.24 -2.86 -24.03
N PRO A 413 13.08 -3.57 -25.18
CA PRO A 413 12.71 -4.99 -25.21
C PRO A 413 13.62 -5.92 -24.39
N ALA A 414 14.92 -5.60 -24.30
CA ALA A 414 15.88 -6.37 -23.51
C ALA A 414 15.52 -6.50 -22.02
N TRP A 415 14.67 -5.62 -21.48
CA TRP A 415 14.17 -5.74 -20.11
C TRP A 415 13.24 -6.93 -19.92
N LEU A 416 12.52 -7.37 -20.95
CA LEU A 416 11.62 -8.53 -20.86
C LEU A 416 12.39 -9.80 -20.52
N ASP A 417 13.47 -10.07 -21.25
CA ASP A 417 14.35 -11.23 -21.00
C ASP A 417 15.00 -11.15 -19.62
N TRP A 418 15.45 -9.95 -19.23
CA TRP A 418 16.04 -9.73 -17.91
C TRP A 418 15.03 -10.05 -16.78
N VAL A 419 13.79 -9.56 -16.90
CA VAL A 419 12.73 -9.81 -15.91
C VAL A 419 12.41 -11.30 -15.84
N MET A 420 12.27 -12.01 -16.97
CA MET A 420 12.03 -13.46 -16.95
C MET A 420 13.15 -14.23 -16.24
N GLN A 421 14.41 -13.84 -16.43
CA GLN A 421 15.57 -14.52 -15.84
C GLN A 421 15.83 -14.16 -14.38
N HIS A 422 15.54 -12.92 -13.95
CA HIS A 422 15.89 -12.43 -12.61
C HIS A 422 14.70 -12.39 -11.66
N TRP A 423 13.52 -11.98 -12.14
CA TRP A 423 12.31 -11.97 -11.32
C TRP A 423 11.76 -13.38 -11.17
N VAL A 424 11.38 -14.01 -12.28
CA VAL A 424 10.80 -15.35 -12.26
C VAL A 424 11.89 -16.36 -11.96
N GLY A 425 12.96 -16.31 -12.74
CA GLY A 425 14.13 -17.14 -12.56
C GLY A 425 13.92 -18.58 -13.00
N SER A 426 14.70 -19.46 -12.39
CA SER A 426 14.76 -20.88 -12.70
C SER A 426 14.74 -21.69 -11.41
N ARG A 427 14.97 -23.00 -11.51
CA ARG A 427 15.20 -23.83 -10.31
C ARG A 427 16.51 -23.52 -9.60
N GLU A 428 17.35 -22.62 -10.12
CA GLU A 428 18.66 -22.30 -9.54
C GLU A 428 18.85 -20.79 -9.34
N SER A 429 17.84 -19.98 -9.68
CA SER A 429 17.94 -18.53 -9.66
C SER A 429 16.57 -17.84 -9.53
N GLY A 430 16.58 -16.56 -9.18
CA GLY A 430 15.38 -15.72 -9.08
C GLY A 430 14.42 -16.15 -7.97
N GLN A 431 13.16 -15.72 -8.08
CA GLN A 431 12.20 -15.94 -6.99
C GLN A 431 11.68 -17.35 -6.89
N PHE A 432 11.68 -18.09 -8.01
CA PHE A 432 11.32 -19.50 -7.96
C PHE A 432 12.25 -20.28 -7.02
N ASP A 433 13.57 -20.13 -7.18
CA ASP A 433 14.52 -20.79 -6.26
C ASP A 433 14.43 -20.25 -4.83
N TYR A 434 14.34 -18.92 -4.66
CA TYR A 434 14.22 -18.30 -3.34
C TYR A 434 13.06 -18.89 -2.54
N PHE A 435 11.84 -18.93 -3.11
CA PHE A 435 10.67 -19.41 -2.40
C PHE A 435 10.74 -20.92 -2.11
N ARG A 436 11.28 -21.70 -3.04
CA ARG A 436 11.49 -23.14 -2.83
C ARG A 436 12.48 -23.40 -1.69
N HIS A 437 13.65 -22.75 -1.73
CA HIS A 437 14.68 -22.90 -0.71
C HIS A 437 14.17 -22.46 0.67
N ARG A 438 13.47 -21.31 0.74
CA ARG A 438 12.90 -20.80 2.00
C ARG A 438 11.80 -21.71 2.56
N ALA A 439 10.97 -22.31 1.70
CA ALA A 439 9.97 -23.29 2.13
C ALA A 439 10.63 -24.50 2.81
N ASP A 440 11.68 -25.05 2.20
CA ASP A 440 12.39 -26.24 2.69
C ASP A 440 13.21 -25.94 3.95
N GLU A 441 13.89 -24.80 4.00
CA GLU A 441 14.58 -24.30 5.18
C GLU A 441 13.62 -24.17 6.37
N ARG A 442 12.49 -23.47 6.18
CA ARG A 442 11.50 -23.29 7.25
C ARG A 442 10.82 -24.58 7.67
N ALA A 443 10.53 -25.49 6.74
CA ALA A 443 9.99 -26.80 7.07
C ALA A 443 10.95 -27.59 7.98
N ARG A 444 12.26 -27.58 7.68
CA ARG A 444 13.28 -28.22 8.53
C ARG A 444 13.36 -27.58 9.91
N HIS A 445 13.32 -26.25 10.00
CA HIS A 445 13.30 -25.54 11.28
C HIS A 445 12.05 -25.86 12.11
N TYR A 446 10.87 -25.90 11.48
CA TYR A 446 9.62 -26.26 12.15
C TYR A 446 9.65 -27.69 12.70
N LEU A 447 10.15 -28.66 11.93
CA LEU A 447 10.33 -30.04 12.39
C LEU A 447 11.31 -30.14 13.57
N ARG A 448 12.42 -29.38 13.55
CA ARG A 448 13.35 -29.32 14.68
C ARG A 448 12.67 -28.75 15.93
N THR A 449 11.90 -27.67 15.79
CA THR A 449 11.14 -27.06 16.89
C THR A 449 10.19 -28.06 17.53
N ARG A 450 9.44 -28.82 16.73
CA ARG A 450 8.52 -29.86 17.22
C ARG A 450 9.25 -31.03 17.89
N LYS A 451 10.37 -31.49 17.33
CA LYS A 451 11.20 -32.54 17.95
C LYS A 451 11.72 -32.11 19.32
N VAL A 452 12.19 -30.86 19.45
CA VAL A 452 12.64 -30.31 20.74
C VAL A 452 11.48 -30.26 21.74
N GLY A 453 10.31 -29.78 21.31
CA GLY A 453 9.11 -29.75 22.18
C GLY A 453 8.72 -31.14 22.68
N HIS A 454 8.69 -32.14 21.79
CA HIS A 454 8.40 -33.53 22.18
C HIS A 454 9.48 -34.10 23.11
N ALA A 455 10.77 -33.80 22.87
CA ALA A 455 11.86 -34.25 23.72
C ALA A 455 11.76 -33.64 25.13
N CYS A 456 11.41 -32.36 25.25
CA CYS A 456 11.16 -31.71 26.54
C CYS A 456 10.00 -32.38 27.28
N LEU A 457 8.88 -32.65 26.61
CA LEU A 457 7.74 -33.35 27.23
C LEU A 457 8.09 -34.78 27.66
N ALA A 458 8.80 -35.53 26.82
CA ALA A 458 9.24 -36.88 27.14
C ALA A 458 10.21 -36.90 28.32
N LEU A 459 11.17 -35.97 28.35
CA LEU A 459 12.12 -35.85 29.46
C LEU A 459 11.41 -35.42 30.76
N GLY A 460 10.46 -34.47 30.69
CA GLY A 460 9.66 -34.09 31.86
C GLY A 460 8.84 -35.26 32.41
N LEU A 461 8.24 -36.06 31.53
CA LEU A 461 7.53 -37.28 31.91
C LEU A 461 8.48 -38.32 32.53
N LEU A 462 9.67 -38.51 31.96
CA LEU A 462 10.67 -39.42 32.53
C LEU A 462 11.14 -38.95 33.92
N THR A 463 11.35 -37.64 34.11
CA THR A 463 11.66 -37.07 35.42
C THR A 463 10.54 -37.33 36.43
N ALA A 464 9.27 -37.17 36.03
CA ALA A 464 8.12 -37.47 36.88
C ALA A 464 8.04 -38.96 37.27
N VAL A 465 8.25 -39.86 36.30
CA VAL A 465 8.27 -41.32 36.55
C VAL A 465 9.44 -41.71 37.45
N ALA A 466 10.61 -41.10 37.27
CA ALA A 466 11.78 -41.34 38.11
C ALA A 466 11.55 -40.89 39.55
N LEU A 467 10.98 -39.70 39.76
CA LEU A 467 10.55 -39.25 41.08
C LEU A 467 9.57 -40.23 41.71
N LEU A 468 8.53 -40.64 40.99
CA LEU A 468 7.53 -41.58 41.51
C LEU A 468 8.12 -42.95 41.89
N ALA A 469 9.04 -43.48 41.09
CA ALA A 469 9.61 -44.81 41.28
C ALA A 469 10.74 -44.85 42.31
N PHE A 470 11.53 -43.76 42.41
CA PHE A 470 12.76 -43.74 43.19
C PHE A 470 12.77 -42.73 44.33
N ASN A 471 11.67 -42.02 44.62
CA ASN A 471 11.60 -41.00 45.68
C ASN A 471 12.27 -41.40 47.00
N PRO A 472 12.04 -42.62 47.55
CA PRO A 472 12.62 -43.01 48.83
C PRO A 472 14.15 -43.09 48.86
N TRP A 473 14.79 -43.08 47.69
CA TRP A 473 16.24 -43.17 47.53
C TRP A 473 16.89 -41.87 47.01
N ILE A 474 16.11 -40.79 46.88
CA ILE A 474 16.57 -39.50 46.39
C ILE A 474 16.79 -38.58 47.61
N ASP A 475 17.94 -37.92 47.67
CA ASP A 475 18.20 -36.92 48.71
C ASP A 475 17.33 -35.67 48.49
N GLU A 476 16.83 -35.07 49.58
CA GLU A 476 15.97 -33.87 49.58
C GLU A 476 16.42 -32.74 48.62
N PRO A 477 17.71 -32.35 48.54
CA PRO A 477 18.13 -31.30 47.60
C PRO A 477 17.98 -31.72 46.12
N LEU A 478 18.19 -33.00 45.82
CA LEU A 478 18.06 -33.52 44.45
C LEU A 478 16.58 -33.65 44.06
N GLU A 479 15.71 -34.02 45.00
CA GLU A 479 14.25 -34.08 44.79
C GLU A 479 13.71 -32.71 44.34
N GLY A 480 14.06 -31.62 45.05
CA GLY A 480 13.63 -30.26 44.68
C GLY A 480 14.06 -29.85 43.26
N TRP A 481 15.31 -30.14 42.87
CA TRP A 481 15.77 -29.86 41.50
C TRP A 481 15.07 -30.69 40.43
N LEU A 482 14.74 -31.96 40.73
CA LEU A 482 13.99 -32.82 39.83
C LEU A 482 12.53 -32.35 39.69
N LEU A 483 11.90 -31.85 40.75
CA LEU A 483 10.56 -31.24 40.71
C LEU A 483 10.55 -29.95 39.87
N VAL A 484 11.56 -29.07 40.04
CA VAL A 484 11.74 -27.90 39.18
C VAL A 484 11.91 -28.33 37.71
N LEU A 485 12.73 -29.34 37.44
CA LEU A 485 12.95 -29.85 36.08
C LEU A 485 11.66 -30.44 35.47
N MET A 486 10.92 -31.20 36.26
CA MET A 486 9.62 -31.79 35.90
C MET A 486 8.61 -30.72 35.48
N GLY A 487 8.54 -29.58 36.18
CA GLY A 487 7.67 -28.46 35.82
C GLY A 487 8.21 -27.60 34.66
N MET A 488 9.53 -27.40 34.61
CA MET A 488 10.17 -26.48 33.67
C MET A 488 10.19 -27.02 32.23
N LEU A 489 10.40 -28.32 32.04
CA LEU A 489 10.48 -28.91 30.71
C LEU A 489 9.15 -28.82 29.92
N PRO A 490 7.98 -29.17 30.49
CA PRO A 490 6.67 -28.91 29.87
C PRO A 490 6.41 -27.42 29.64
N LEU A 491 6.81 -26.54 30.56
CA LEU A 491 6.67 -25.09 30.38
C LEU A 491 7.45 -24.61 29.15
N ILE A 492 8.72 -25.00 29.01
CA ILE A 492 9.55 -24.65 27.83
C ILE A 492 8.90 -25.16 26.55
N ALA A 493 8.38 -26.40 26.55
CA ALA A 493 7.69 -26.98 25.40
C ALA A 493 6.45 -26.15 25.01
N GLY A 494 5.61 -25.80 25.99
CA GLY A 494 4.41 -24.98 25.80
C GLY A 494 4.72 -23.58 25.28
N VAL A 495 5.69 -22.88 25.90
CA VAL A 495 6.10 -21.54 25.46
C VAL A 495 6.70 -21.57 24.05
N ARG A 496 7.48 -22.60 23.71
CA ARG A 496 8.05 -22.75 22.37
C ARG A 496 6.99 -23.00 21.30
N GLU A 497 5.97 -23.81 21.60
CA GLU A 497 4.84 -24.03 20.69
C GLU A 497 4.02 -22.73 20.54
N ALA A 498 3.76 -22.01 21.63
CA ALA A 498 3.10 -20.70 21.60
C ALA A 498 3.88 -19.69 20.74
N TYR A 499 5.21 -19.65 20.87
CA TYR A 499 6.08 -18.81 20.02
C TYR A 499 5.95 -19.19 18.54
N SER A 500 6.01 -20.49 18.22
CA SER A 500 5.86 -20.98 16.84
C SER A 500 4.48 -20.67 16.26
N HIS A 501 3.43 -20.74 17.09
CA HIS A 501 2.06 -20.41 16.71
C HIS A 501 1.91 -18.91 16.42
N LYS A 502 2.43 -18.05 17.31
CA LYS A 502 2.40 -16.58 17.13
C LYS A 502 3.21 -16.12 15.92
N LYS A 503 4.32 -16.78 15.63
CA LYS A 503 5.11 -16.51 14.42
C LYS A 503 4.46 -17.06 13.14
N ALA A 504 3.37 -17.83 13.25
CA ALA A 504 2.67 -18.45 12.13
C ALA A 504 3.56 -19.31 11.23
N ASP A 505 4.55 -20.02 11.78
CA ASP A 505 5.55 -20.75 10.99
C ASP A 505 4.92 -21.80 10.05
N LYS A 506 3.82 -22.46 10.43
CA LYS A 506 3.06 -23.39 9.57
C LYS A 506 2.49 -22.70 8.33
N GLU A 507 1.87 -21.54 8.52
CA GLU A 507 1.21 -20.80 7.43
C GLU A 507 2.25 -20.18 6.50
N LEU A 508 3.35 -19.66 7.06
CA LEU A 508 4.49 -19.19 6.26
C LEU A 508 5.07 -20.29 5.36
N ILE A 509 5.17 -21.53 5.84
CA ILE A 509 5.63 -22.66 4.99
C ILE A 509 4.64 -22.91 3.85
N LYS A 510 3.33 -22.90 4.11
CA LYS A 510 2.30 -23.09 3.07
C LYS A 510 2.40 -21.98 2.02
N GLN A 511 2.50 -20.73 2.46
CA GLN A 511 2.63 -19.56 1.59
C GLN A 511 3.88 -19.66 0.69
N TYR A 512 5.04 -20.00 1.25
CA TYR A 512 6.26 -20.16 0.46
C TYR A 512 6.15 -21.29 -0.57
N ARG A 513 5.48 -22.40 -0.23
CA ARG A 513 5.23 -23.50 -1.17
C ARG A 513 4.26 -23.09 -2.28
N PHE A 514 3.22 -22.34 -1.93
CA PHE A 514 2.25 -21.82 -2.88
C PHE A 514 2.93 -20.86 -3.88
N MET A 515 3.71 -19.91 -3.37
CA MET A 515 4.54 -19.01 -4.18
C MET A 515 5.51 -19.77 -5.09
N ALA A 516 6.27 -20.74 -4.56
CA ALA A 516 7.17 -21.55 -5.37
C ALA A 516 6.43 -22.27 -6.51
N ARG A 517 5.21 -22.77 -6.26
CA ARG A 517 4.38 -23.42 -7.28
C ARG A 517 3.91 -22.44 -8.36
N ILE A 518 3.43 -21.24 -7.98
CA ILE A 518 2.99 -20.23 -8.95
C ILE A 518 4.16 -19.79 -9.84
N TYR A 519 5.31 -19.47 -9.24
CA TYR A 519 6.50 -19.06 -10.00
C TYR A 519 7.03 -20.20 -10.90
N GLY A 520 7.00 -21.44 -10.43
CA GLY A 520 7.35 -22.62 -11.25
C GLY A 520 6.41 -22.82 -12.44
N ASN A 521 5.10 -22.67 -12.23
CA ASN A 521 4.09 -22.75 -13.30
C ASN A 521 4.25 -21.61 -14.31
N ALA A 522 4.49 -20.37 -13.83
CA ALA A 522 4.74 -19.22 -14.69
C ALA A 522 5.99 -19.43 -15.54
N ARG A 523 7.10 -19.94 -14.96
CA ARG A 523 8.30 -20.27 -15.72
C ARG A 523 8.02 -21.27 -16.84
N GLN A 524 7.30 -22.34 -16.53
CA GLN A 524 6.96 -23.38 -17.51
C GLN A 524 6.08 -22.84 -18.66
N ARG A 525 5.22 -21.85 -18.39
CA ARG A 525 4.42 -21.17 -19.41
C ARG A 525 5.25 -20.20 -20.24
N LEU A 526 6.15 -19.43 -19.61
CA LEU A 526 7.07 -18.53 -20.30
C LEU A 526 7.99 -19.28 -21.28
N ASP A 527 8.46 -20.47 -20.91
CA ASP A 527 9.29 -21.33 -21.77
C ASP A 527 8.55 -21.82 -23.03
N ARG A 528 7.21 -21.84 -23.00
CA ARG A 528 6.36 -22.29 -24.12
C ARG A 528 5.69 -21.15 -24.87
N ALA A 529 5.88 -19.90 -24.43
CA ALA A 529 5.24 -18.74 -25.03
C ALA A 529 5.77 -18.50 -26.45
N ARG A 530 4.85 -18.17 -27.36
CA ARG A 530 5.11 -18.03 -28.80
C ARG A 530 5.64 -16.64 -29.17
N ASP A 531 5.17 -15.63 -28.45
CA ASP A 531 5.49 -14.23 -28.70
C ASP A 531 5.68 -13.44 -27.39
N ASP A 532 6.18 -12.20 -27.53
CA ASP A 532 6.43 -11.32 -26.37
C ASP A 532 5.14 -10.84 -25.70
N ASP A 533 4.02 -10.83 -26.40
CA ASP A 533 2.74 -10.39 -25.84
C ASP A 533 2.10 -11.46 -24.94
N GLU A 534 2.23 -12.74 -25.32
CA GLU A 534 1.95 -13.88 -24.46
C GLU A 534 2.86 -13.88 -23.22
N ARG A 535 4.17 -13.60 -23.38
CA ARG A 535 5.09 -13.46 -22.23
C ARG A 535 4.65 -12.35 -21.27
N ARG A 536 4.28 -11.18 -21.78
CA ARG A 536 3.78 -10.06 -20.95
C ARG A 536 2.48 -10.41 -20.23
N ARG A 537 1.53 -11.08 -20.90
CA ARG A 537 0.27 -11.55 -20.28
C ARG A 537 0.52 -12.58 -19.17
N ILE A 538 1.49 -13.49 -19.34
CA ILE A 538 1.88 -14.44 -18.29
C ILE A 538 2.49 -13.69 -17.09
N LEU A 539 3.36 -12.70 -17.34
CA LEU A 539 3.95 -11.88 -16.27
C LEU A 539 2.89 -11.06 -15.53
N GLN A 540 1.90 -10.50 -16.23
CA GLN A 540 0.74 -9.82 -15.62
C GLN A 540 -0.03 -10.75 -14.69
N ALA A 541 -0.39 -11.95 -15.17
CA ALA A 541 -1.13 -12.93 -14.38
C ALA A 541 -0.31 -13.40 -13.15
N LEU A 542 1.00 -13.60 -13.32
CA LEU A 542 1.91 -13.90 -12.21
C LEU A 542 1.93 -12.76 -11.18
N GLY A 543 2.02 -11.51 -11.64
CA GLY A 543 2.00 -10.33 -10.78
C GLY A 543 0.72 -10.22 -9.97
N ALA A 544 -0.44 -10.36 -10.62
CA ALA A 544 -1.75 -10.35 -9.95
C ALA A 544 -1.85 -11.45 -8.88
N ALA A 545 -1.47 -12.69 -9.22
CA ALA A 545 -1.52 -13.80 -8.28
C ALA A 545 -0.52 -13.65 -7.11
N ALA A 546 0.65 -13.04 -7.35
CA ALA A 546 1.61 -12.74 -6.30
C ALA A 546 1.08 -11.66 -5.34
N LEU A 547 0.46 -10.61 -5.88
CA LEU A 547 -0.16 -9.54 -5.10
C LEU A 547 -1.33 -10.10 -4.26
N GLU A 548 -2.21 -10.91 -4.84
CA GLU A 548 -3.34 -11.52 -4.12
C GLU A 548 -2.89 -12.34 -2.90
N GLU A 549 -1.87 -13.20 -3.04
CA GLU A 549 -1.32 -13.94 -1.90
C GLU A 549 -0.69 -13.03 -0.84
N HIS A 550 -0.01 -11.94 -1.25
CA HIS A 550 0.56 -10.98 -0.30
C HIS A 550 -0.54 -10.25 0.47
N ALA A 551 -1.67 -9.98 -0.18
CA ALA A 551 -2.87 -9.41 0.44
C ALA A 551 -3.48 -10.39 1.45
N GLU A 552 -3.68 -11.66 1.09
CA GLU A 552 -4.20 -12.70 2.00
C GLU A 552 -3.29 -12.92 3.20
N TRP A 553 -1.97 -12.96 2.98
CA TRP A 553 -0.99 -13.12 4.06
C TRP A 553 -1.11 -12.02 5.11
N THR A 554 -1.34 -10.80 4.67
CA THR A 554 -1.42 -9.63 5.55
C THR A 554 -2.64 -9.70 6.44
N LEU A 555 -3.80 -10.08 5.89
CA LEU A 555 -5.01 -10.30 6.66
C LEU A 555 -4.79 -11.35 7.75
N LEU A 556 -4.25 -12.50 7.37
CA LEU A 556 -3.99 -13.60 8.30
C LEU A 556 -3.07 -13.20 9.47
N HIS A 557 -2.15 -12.25 9.24
CA HIS A 557 -1.23 -11.77 10.27
C HIS A 557 -1.74 -10.55 11.04
N ARG A 558 -2.71 -9.81 10.48
CA ARG A 558 -3.44 -8.76 11.19
C ARG A 558 -4.46 -9.34 12.17
N ASP A 559 -5.16 -10.41 11.79
CA ASP A 559 -6.13 -11.16 12.64
C ASP A 559 -5.46 -11.93 13.79
N ARG A 560 -4.13 -11.93 13.84
CA ARG A 560 -3.33 -12.42 14.96
C ARG A 560 -2.55 -11.27 15.58
N PRO A 561 -3.22 -10.24 16.15
CA PRO A 561 -2.50 -9.24 16.91
C PRO A 561 -1.79 -9.92 18.09
N LEU A 562 -0.87 -9.22 18.76
CA LEU A 562 -0.20 -9.69 19.96
C LEU A 562 -1.18 -9.79 21.15
N GLU A 563 -2.38 -10.33 20.95
CA GLU A 563 -3.31 -10.69 21.99
C GLU A 563 -2.64 -11.72 22.89
N HIS A 564 -2.36 -11.24 24.10
CA HIS A 564 -2.24 -12.10 25.26
C HIS A 564 -3.49 -11.81 26.06
N SER A 565 -4.38 -12.80 26.06
CA SER A 565 -5.52 -12.98 26.95
C SER A 565 -6.59 -11.89 26.97
N GLN A 566 -7.82 -12.33 26.69
CA GLN A 566 -9.00 -11.97 27.48
C GLN A 566 -8.68 -12.03 28.99
N LEU A 567 -8.09 -10.97 29.52
CA LEU A 567 -8.14 -10.61 30.93
C LEU A 567 -8.85 -9.25 30.96
N GLY A 568 -10.14 -9.32 30.67
CA GLY A 568 -11.11 -8.37 31.21
C GLY A 568 -11.49 -8.80 32.62
#